data_AF-A0A1J8PQH0-F1
#
_entry.id   AF-A0A1J8PQH0-F1
#
_cell.length_a   1.000
_cell.length_b   1.000
_cell.length_c   1.000
_cell.angle_alpha   90.00
_cell.angle_beta   90.00
_cell.angle_gamma   90.00
#
_symmetry.space_group_name_H-M   'P 1'
#
loop_
_entity.id
_entity.type
_entity.pdbx_description
1 polymer ?
#
loop_
_entity_poly.entity_id
_entity_poly.type
_entity_poly.pdbx_seq_one_letter_code
_entity_poly.pdbx_strand_id
1 'polypeptide(L)'
;MQIINLPCSIWEELATASVVVIANTWAMTHNEQKYPNPNEFKPERFLHEYGSLTSDTMPLGFGWDRRMCVGRHLADAALWMAITSFLATFLVQKTLDAHGEEIPVVPKFSTSLIMTIFSGGCVTISLRRASLQPNTIRRLILVNQWLPVRLARTAVTKVLGD
;
A
#
# COMPACT_ATOMS: atom_id res chain seq x y z
N MET A 1 21.29 11.22 3.85
CA MET A 1 21.17 9.76 4.08
C MET A 1 22.51 9.22 4.54
N GLN A 2 22.97 9.61 5.75
CA GLN A 2 24.32 9.23 6.24
C GLN A 2 24.30 8.55 7.61
N ILE A 3 23.18 8.57 8.35
CA ILE A 3 23.15 8.06 9.73
C ILE A 3 23.28 6.53 9.77
N ILE A 4 22.76 5.81 8.77
CA ILE A 4 22.73 4.33 8.78
C ILE A 4 24.09 3.69 8.46
N ASN A 5 25.04 4.46 7.91
CA ASN A 5 26.39 4.00 7.58
C ASN A 5 27.45 4.61 8.52
N LEU A 6 27.04 5.19 9.65
CA LEU A 6 28.00 5.71 10.61
C LEU A 6 28.77 4.55 11.26
N PRO A 7 30.10 4.67 11.41
CA PRO A 7 30.91 3.69 12.11
C PRO A 7 30.37 3.44 13.52
N CYS A 8 30.55 2.20 14.01
CA CYS A 8 30.07 1.73 15.32
C CYS A 8 30.44 2.67 16.48
N SER A 9 31.56 3.37 16.39
CA SER A 9 32.05 4.34 17.38
C SER A 9 31.11 5.54 17.60
N ILE A 10 30.40 5.99 16.57
CA ILE A 10 29.45 7.12 16.69
C ILE A 10 28.18 6.67 17.43
N TRP A 11 27.82 5.39 17.31
CA TRP A 11 26.69 4.82 18.05
C TRP A 11 27.01 4.66 19.55
N GLU A 12 28.25 4.36 19.91
CA GLU A 12 28.70 4.30 21.31
C GLU A 12 28.72 5.69 21.96
N GLU A 13 29.18 6.71 21.24
CA GLU A 13 29.21 8.09 21.74
C GLU A 13 27.78 8.64 21.94
N LEU A 14 26.88 8.40 20.97
CA LEU A 14 25.45 8.76 21.08
C LEU A 14 24.72 7.97 22.18
N ALA A 15 25.17 6.77 22.54
CA ALA A 15 24.54 5.95 23.58
C ALA A 15 24.76 6.51 25.00
N THR A 16 25.78 7.36 25.21
CA THR A 16 26.06 7.98 26.52
C THR A 16 25.26 9.26 26.77
N ALA A 17 24.65 9.84 25.74
CA ALA A 17 23.78 11.01 25.84
C ALA A 17 22.31 10.62 25.61
N SER A 18 21.39 11.32 26.27
CA SER A 18 19.96 11.16 26.00
C SER A 18 19.62 11.83 24.66
N VAL A 19 19.78 11.11 23.56
CA VAL A 19 19.55 11.61 22.19
C VAL A 19 18.24 11.04 21.63
N VAL A 20 17.46 11.91 20.98
CA VAL A 20 16.29 11.50 20.21
C VAL A 20 16.70 11.24 18.77
N VAL A 21 16.52 10.01 18.30
CA VAL A 21 16.77 9.62 16.91
C VAL A 21 15.44 9.46 16.19
N ILE A 22 15.23 10.25 15.14
CA ILE A 22 14.03 10.17 14.30
C ILE A 22 14.41 9.56 12.94
N ALA A 23 13.78 8.43 12.64
CA ALA A 23 13.87 7.78 11.35
C ALA A 23 13.08 8.56 10.28
N ASN A 24 13.76 8.98 9.21
CA ASN A 24 13.08 9.57 8.06
C ASN A 24 12.65 8.49 7.07
N THR A 25 11.51 7.86 7.35
CA THR A 25 10.94 6.81 6.49
C THR A 25 10.68 7.32 5.07
N TRP A 26 10.23 8.56 4.89
CA TRP A 26 9.97 9.13 3.57
C TRP A 26 11.25 9.16 2.70
N ALA A 27 12.37 9.63 3.25
CA ALA A 27 13.64 9.65 2.52
C ALA A 27 14.15 8.23 2.20
N MET A 28 13.87 7.26 3.07
CA MET A 28 14.26 5.87 2.85
C MET A 28 13.41 5.19 1.77
N THR A 29 12.11 5.49 1.72
CA THR A 29 11.20 5.00 0.68
C THR A 29 11.36 5.74 -0.66
N HIS A 30 12.07 6.87 -0.68
CA HIS A 30 12.39 7.64 -1.89
C HIS A 30 13.87 7.59 -2.26
N ASN A 31 14.61 6.59 -1.78
CA ASN A 31 16.00 6.40 -2.19
C ASN A 31 16.05 5.91 -3.66
N GLU A 32 16.46 6.78 -4.58
CA GLU A 32 16.55 6.49 -6.02
C GLU A 32 17.46 5.30 -6.38
N GLN A 33 18.47 5.01 -5.55
CA GLN A 33 19.36 3.86 -5.79
C GLN A 33 18.62 2.53 -5.64
N LYS A 34 17.68 2.46 -4.70
CA LYS A 34 16.82 1.27 -4.51
C LYS A 34 15.55 1.37 -5.34
N TYR A 35 15.00 2.58 -5.43
CA TYR A 35 13.71 2.87 -6.01
C TYR A 35 13.83 3.89 -7.15
N PRO A 36 14.20 3.47 -8.37
CA PRO A 36 14.21 4.38 -9.52
C PRO A 36 12.86 5.04 -9.74
N ASN A 37 12.86 6.35 -9.98
CA ASN A 37 11.70 7.21 -10.11
C ASN A 37 10.71 7.09 -8.92
N PRO A 38 11.16 7.38 -7.68
CA PRO A 38 10.38 7.08 -6.47
C PRO A 38 9.12 7.93 -6.32
N ASN A 39 9.06 9.07 -7.00
CA ASN A 39 7.89 9.95 -7.00
C ASN A 39 6.77 9.48 -7.94
N GLU A 40 7.03 8.49 -8.78
CA GLU A 40 6.03 7.92 -9.69
C GLU A 40 5.38 6.68 -9.08
N PHE A 41 4.05 6.59 -9.15
CA PHE A 41 3.33 5.39 -8.76
C PHE A 41 3.53 4.29 -9.81
N LYS A 42 4.47 3.37 -9.55
CA LYS A 42 4.85 2.25 -10.44
C LYS A 42 4.72 0.90 -9.73
N PRO A 43 3.51 0.29 -9.65
CA PRO A 43 3.31 -1.01 -8.99
C PRO A 43 4.18 -2.14 -9.56
N GLU A 44 4.50 -2.06 -10.86
CA GLU A 44 5.27 -3.05 -11.62
C GLU A 44 6.67 -3.24 -11.02
N ARG A 45 7.17 -2.25 -10.29
CA ARG A 45 8.47 -2.32 -9.63
C ARG A 45 8.60 -3.42 -8.58
N PHE A 46 7.48 -3.95 -8.11
CA PHE A 46 7.42 -5.05 -7.15
C PHE A 46 7.13 -6.40 -7.83
N LEU A 47 7.11 -6.44 -9.16
CA LEU A 47 6.85 -7.62 -9.97
C LEU A 47 8.07 -7.99 -10.82
N HIS A 48 8.29 -9.28 -11.02
CA HIS A 48 9.15 -9.79 -12.08
C HIS A 48 8.40 -9.76 -13.43
N GLU A 49 9.12 -9.95 -14.53
CA GLU A 49 8.56 -9.94 -15.90
C GLU A 49 7.37 -10.89 -16.08
N TYR A 50 7.38 -12.04 -15.39
CA TYR A 50 6.32 -13.04 -15.44
C TYR A 50 5.17 -12.80 -14.44
N GLY A 51 5.14 -11.63 -13.78
CA GLY A 51 4.08 -11.23 -12.85
C GLY A 51 4.17 -11.83 -11.45
N SER A 52 5.25 -12.57 -11.13
CA SER A 52 5.53 -13.01 -9.76
C SER A 52 6.06 -11.85 -8.91
N LEU A 53 5.80 -11.87 -7.60
CA LEU A 53 6.32 -10.85 -6.69
C LEU A 53 7.84 -10.95 -6.58
N THR A 54 8.49 -9.79 -6.49
CA THR A 54 9.87 -9.68 -6.05
C THR A 54 10.02 -9.99 -4.56
N SER A 55 11.28 -10.10 -4.10
CA SER A 55 11.59 -10.24 -2.68
C SER A 55 11.40 -8.95 -1.88
N ASP A 56 11.22 -7.79 -2.54
CA ASP A 56 11.00 -6.53 -1.84
C ASP A 56 9.54 -6.40 -1.39
N THR A 57 9.33 -6.59 -0.10
CA THR A 57 8.03 -6.47 0.56
C THR A 57 7.77 -5.08 1.14
N MET A 58 8.69 -4.12 0.93
CA MET A 58 8.60 -2.76 1.48
C MET A 58 8.34 -2.73 3.01
N PRO A 59 9.15 -3.44 3.83
CA PRO A 59 8.88 -3.59 5.27
C PRO A 59 8.92 -2.24 6.03
N LEU A 60 9.57 -1.23 5.44
CA LEU A 60 9.73 0.11 6.00
C LEU A 60 8.39 0.78 6.36
N GLY A 61 7.28 0.40 5.70
CA GLY A 61 5.95 0.90 6.02
C GLY A 61 5.46 0.54 7.44
N PHE A 62 6.00 -0.55 8.01
CA PHE A 62 5.68 -1.02 9.36
C PHE A 62 6.83 -0.79 10.35
N GLY A 63 7.84 -0.01 9.96
CA GLY A 63 9.07 0.19 10.73
C GLY A 63 10.07 -0.94 10.55
N TRP A 64 11.05 -1.00 11.45
CA TRP A 64 12.16 -1.96 11.37
C TRP A 64 12.66 -2.35 12.76
N ASP A 65 13.47 -3.40 12.78
CA ASP A 65 14.16 -3.90 13.98
C ASP A 65 13.18 -4.28 15.12
N ARG A 66 13.62 -4.24 16.38
CA ARG A 66 12.88 -4.66 17.58
C ARG A 66 11.55 -3.94 17.81
N ARG A 67 11.32 -2.79 17.17
CA ARG A 67 10.07 -2.00 17.28
C ARG A 67 9.22 -2.04 16.02
N MET A 68 9.46 -3.02 15.14
CA MET A 68 8.61 -3.25 13.99
C MET A 68 7.17 -3.54 14.43
N CYS A 69 6.19 -3.02 13.68
CA CYS A 69 4.78 -3.15 14.01
C CYS A 69 4.36 -4.61 14.18
N VAL A 70 3.97 -4.97 15.40
CA VAL A 70 3.47 -6.32 15.73
C VAL A 70 2.18 -6.66 14.96
N GLY A 71 1.42 -5.64 14.55
CA GLY A 71 0.20 -5.77 13.77
C GLY A 71 0.40 -5.90 12.26
N ARG A 72 1.64 -5.88 11.73
CA ARG A 72 1.92 -5.87 10.28
C ARG A 72 1.20 -6.98 9.51
N HIS A 73 1.18 -8.20 10.05
CA HIS A 73 0.58 -9.36 9.38
C HIS A 73 -0.95 -9.24 9.29
N LEU A 74 -1.57 -8.72 10.35
CA LEU A 74 -3.00 -8.44 10.36
C LEU A 74 -3.33 -7.30 9.39
N ALA A 75 -2.55 -6.22 9.41
CA ALA A 75 -2.72 -5.07 8.54
C ALA A 75 -2.58 -5.46 7.06
N ASP A 76 -1.56 -6.24 6.70
CA ASP A 76 -1.35 -6.74 5.33
C ASP A 76 -2.53 -7.57 4.84
N ALA A 77 -2.98 -8.54 5.65
CA ALA A 77 -4.11 -9.39 5.30
C ALA A 77 -5.41 -8.59 5.18
N ALA A 78 -5.69 -7.70 6.14
CA ALA A 78 -6.88 -6.86 6.15
C ALA A 78 -6.90 -5.90 4.94
N LEU A 79 -5.76 -5.26 4.64
CA LEU A 79 -5.64 -4.35 3.50
C LEU A 79 -5.81 -5.09 2.18
N TRP A 80 -5.20 -6.26 2.03
CA TRP A 80 -5.38 -7.10 0.85
C TRP A 80 -6.85 -7.48 0.63
N MET A 81 -7.52 -7.98 1.67
CA MET A 81 -8.94 -8.32 1.59
C MET A 81 -9.80 -7.11 1.25
N ALA A 82 -9.56 -5.97 1.91
CA ALA A 82 -10.31 -4.73 1.65
C ALA A 82 -10.15 -4.28 0.19
N ILE A 83 -8.92 -4.18 -0.33
CA ILE A 83 -8.65 -3.72 -1.69
C ILE A 83 -9.25 -4.69 -2.72
N THR A 84 -9.02 -6.00 -2.56
CA THR A 84 -9.51 -6.99 -3.53
C THR A 84 -11.03 -7.06 -3.55
N SER A 85 -11.69 -7.06 -2.39
CA SER A 85 -13.15 -7.03 -2.32
C SER A 85 -13.72 -5.73 -2.89
N PHE A 86 -13.08 -4.59 -2.61
CA PHE A 86 -13.49 -3.30 -3.14
C PHE A 86 -13.38 -3.24 -4.67
N LEU A 87 -12.24 -3.65 -5.24
CA LEU A 87 -12.02 -3.66 -6.70
C LEU A 87 -12.87 -4.72 -7.42
N ALA A 88 -13.25 -5.80 -6.75
CA ALA A 88 -14.14 -6.82 -7.33
C ALA A 88 -15.60 -6.35 -7.41
N THR A 89 -16.04 -5.48 -6.52
CA THR A 89 -17.45 -5.06 -6.38
C THR A 89 -17.72 -3.69 -6.97
N PHE A 90 -16.76 -2.78 -6.89
CA PHE A 90 -16.91 -1.39 -7.28
C PHE A 90 -16.02 -1.01 -8.46
N LEU A 91 -16.52 -0.09 -9.27
CA LEU A 91 -15.77 0.65 -10.26
C LEU A 91 -15.49 2.05 -9.70
N VAL A 92 -14.22 2.42 -9.68
CA VAL A 92 -13.73 3.72 -9.19
C VAL A 92 -13.47 4.62 -10.39
N GLN A 93 -14.14 5.76 -10.45
CA GLN A 93 -13.97 6.74 -11.52
C GLN A 93 -13.80 8.14 -10.94
N LYS A 94 -13.09 9.02 -11.64
CA LYS A 94 -13.04 10.42 -11.24
C LYS A 94 -14.43 11.04 -11.33
N THR A 95 -14.73 11.95 -10.42
CA THR A 95 -15.98 12.71 -10.49
C THR A 95 -15.90 13.71 -11.63
N LEU A 96 -17.00 13.84 -12.38
CA LEU A 96 -17.15 14.82 -13.43
C LEU A 96 -17.74 16.10 -12.85
N ASP A 97 -17.29 17.25 -13.33
CA ASP A 97 -17.90 18.54 -13.01
C ASP A 97 -19.23 18.76 -13.78
N ALA A 98 -19.82 19.94 -13.63
CA ALA A 98 -21.06 20.30 -14.34
C ALA A 98 -20.91 20.36 -15.87
N HIS A 99 -19.67 20.39 -16.39
CA HIS A 99 -19.33 20.46 -17.81
C HIS A 99 -18.90 19.10 -18.38
N GLY A 100 -18.84 18.06 -17.55
CA GLY A 100 -18.43 16.72 -17.96
C GLY A 100 -16.92 16.49 -17.94
N GLU A 101 -16.14 17.42 -17.38
CA GLU A 101 -14.68 17.33 -17.27
C GLU A 101 -14.26 16.63 -15.98
N GLU A 102 -13.15 15.89 -16.02
CA GLU A 102 -12.64 15.16 -14.86
C GLU A 102 -12.07 16.11 -13.80
N ILE A 103 -12.60 16.04 -12.57
CA ILE A 103 -12.05 16.80 -11.44
C ILE A 103 -10.75 16.14 -10.98
N PRO A 104 -9.62 16.86 -10.96
CA PRO A 104 -8.35 16.30 -10.48
C PRO A 104 -8.41 16.04 -8.98
N VAL A 105 -8.05 14.82 -8.58
CA VAL A 105 -7.96 14.43 -7.17
C VAL A 105 -6.60 14.91 -6.65
N VAL A 106 -6.59 16.06 -5.96
CA VAL A 106 -5.39 16.58 -5.30
C VAL A 106 -5.41 16.15 -3.82
N PRO A 107 -4.56 15.20 -3.40
CA PRO A 107 -4.50 14.79 -2.01
C PRO A 107 -3.97 15.92 -1.14
N LYS A 108 -4.63 16.14 0.01
CA LYS A 108 -4.19 17.08 1.03
C LYS A 108 -3.60 16.30 2.19
N PHE A 109 -2.38 16.63 2.60
CA PHE A 109 -1.68 15.96 3.69
C PHE A 109 -1.49 16.92 4.87
N SER A 110 -1.51 16.40 6.09
CA SER A 110 -1.04 17.14 7.26
C SER A 110 0.46 17.40 7.14
N THR A 111 0.93 18.55 7.59
CA THR A 111 2.36 18.92 7.63
C THR A 111 3.06 18.48 8.92
N SER A 112 2.45 17.57 9.69
CA SER A 112 2.97 17.09 10.97
C SER A 112 3.97 15.94 10.79
N LEU A 113 4.68 15.58 11.87
CA LEU A 113 5.57 14.41 11.89
C LEU A 113 4.85 13.11 11.50
N ILE A 114 3.53 13.04 11.73
CA ILE A 114 2.66 11.97 11.27
C ILE A 114 1.84 12.53 10.10
N MET A 115 2.06 11.95 8.92
CA MET A 115 1.27 12.24 7.73
C MET A 115 -0.12 11.62 7.86
N THR A 116 -1.14 12.46 7.82
CA THR A 116 -2.54 12.06 7.73
C THR A 116 -3.11 12.64 6.44
N ILE A 117 -3.87 11.83 5.71
CA ILE A 117 -4.54 12.25 4.48
C ILE A 117 -5.86 12.90 4.88
N PHE A 118 -6.05 14.15 4.49
CA PHE A 118 -7.35 14.80 4.56
C PHE A 118 -8.16 14.40 3.34
N SER A 119 -9.40 13.95 3.54
CA SER A 119 -10.31 13.59 2.45
C SER A 119 -10.70 14.85 1.69
N GLY A 120 -9.96 15.18 0.63
CA GLY A 120 -10.14 16.39 -0.17
C GLY A 120 -10.56 16.15 -1.62
N GLY A 121 -10.70 14.89 -2.05
CA GLY A 121 -11.04 14.54 -3.43
C GLY A 121 -12.41 13.90 -3.55
N CYS A 122 -13.19 14.32 -4.56
CA CYS A 122 -14.42 13.64 -4.94
C CYS A 122 -14.11 12.51 -5.92
N VAL A 123 -14.59 11.31 -5.63
CA VAL A 123 -14.45 10.13 -6.49
C VAL A 123 -15.81 9.49 -6.61
N THR A 124 -16.21 9.13 -7.83
CA THR A 124 -17.46 8.44 -8.09
C THR A 124 -17.23 6.95 -7.96
N ILE A 125 -17.92 6.31 -7.02
CA ILE A 125 -17.89 4.87 -6.81
C ILE A 125 -19.23 4.32 -7.31
N SER A 126 -19.19 3.47 -8.33
CA SER A 126 -20.37 2.78 -8.85
C SER A 126 -20.22 1.27 -8.73
N LEU A 127 -21.34 0.54 -8.68
CA LEU A 127 -21.30 -0.92 -8.70
C LEU A 127 -20.88 -1.41 -10.08
N ARG A 128 -19.97 -2.38 -10.13
CA ARG A 128 -19.55 -3.03 -11.38
C ARG A 128 -20.75 -3.79 -11.96
N ARG A 129 -21.27 -3.36 -13.10
CA ARG A 129 -22.61 -3.73 -13.65
C ARG A 129 -22.76 -5.16 -14.17
N ALA A 130 -21.78 -6.05 -14.00
CA ALA A 130 -22.01 -7.48 -14.26
C ALA A 130 -22.87 -8.01 -13.11
N SER A 131 -23.93 -8.78 -13.40
CA SER A 131 -24.89 -9.31 -12.42
C SER A 131 -24.20 -10.02 -11.25
N LEU A 132 -23.83 -9.27 -10.23
CA LEU A 132 -23.10 -9.78 -9.08
C LEU A 132 -24.14 -10.42 -8.16
N GLN A 133 -24.43 -11.70 -8.40
CA GLN A 133 -25.31 -12.45 -7.53
C GLN A 133 -24.73 -12.40 -6.10
N PRO A 134 -25.56 -12.20 -5.05
CA PRO A 134 -25.10 -12.16 -3.66
C PRO A 134 -24.23 -13.36 -3.26
N ASN A 135 -24.46 -14.51 -3.89
CA ASN A 135 -23.68 -15.73 -3.71
C ASN A 135 -22.24 -15.64 -4.24
N THR A 136 -21.99 -14.86 -5.30
CA THR A 136 -20.64 -14.63 -5.85
C THR A 136 -19.82 -13.74 -4.91
N ILE A 137 -20.42 -12.71 -4.33
CA ILE A 137 -19.78 -11.86 -3.31
C ILE A 137 -19.43 -12.71 -2.09
N ARG A 138 -20.36 -13.52 -1.59
CA ARG A 138 -20.13 -14.42 -0.46
C ARG A 138 -19.02 -15.43 -0.76
N ARG A 139 -18.95 -15.97 -1.98
CA ARG A 139 -17.86 -16.86 -2.41
C ARG A 139 -16.52 -16.15 -2.49
N LEU A 140 -16.45 -14.92 -3.03
CA LEU A 140 -15.20 -14.14 -3.08
C LEU A 140 -14.66 -13.80 -1.70
N ILE A 141 -15.55 -13.38 -0.78
CA ILE A 141 -15.17 -13.09 0.62
C ILE A 141 -14.68 -14.38 1.30
N LEU A 142 -15.39 -15.50 1.14
CA LEU A 142 -14.97 -16.78 1.71
C LEU A 142 -13.68 -17.31 1.09
N VAL A 143 -13.48 -17.19 -0.22
CA VAL A 143 -12.23 -17.57 -0.91
C VAL A 143 -11.05 -16.74 -0.38
N ASN A 144 -11.24 -15.44 -0.16
CA ASN A 144 -10.19 -14.57 0.40
C ASN A 144 -9.95 -14.79 1.90
N GLN A 145 -10.96 -15.23 2.65
CA GLN A 145 -10.87 -15.45 4.11
C GLN A 145 -10.25 -16.82 4.48
N TRP A 146 -10.33 -17.82 3.59
CA TRP A 146 -9.96 -19.20 3.90
C TRP A 146 -8.79 -19.78 3.09
N LEU A 147 -8.34 -19.11 2.01
CA LEU A 147 -7.14 -19.55 1.30
C LEU A 147 -5.89 -18.78 1.77
N PRO A 148 -4.74 -19.45 1.96
CA PRO A 148 -3.48 -18.75 2.12
C PRO A 148 -3.25 -17.83 0.90
N VAL A 149 -2.72 -16.63 1.14
CA VAL A 149 -2.59 -15.51 0.17
C VAL A 149 -2.08 -15.93 -1.22
N ARG A 150 -1.26 -16.99 -1.30
CA ARG A 150 -0.75 -17.56 -2.56
C ARG A 150 -1.82 -18.24 -3.43
N LEU A 151 -2.81 -18.90 -2.83
CA LEU A 151 -3.86 -19.63 -3.57
C LEU A 151 -5.08 -18.74 -3.89
N ALA A 152 -5.35 -17.71 -3.07
CA ALA A 152 -6.41 -16.75 -3.33
C ALA A 152 -6.21 -16.00 -4.68
N ARG A 153 -4.95 -15.75 -5.07
CA ARG A 153 -4.59 -15.05 -6.32
C ARG A 153 -5.06 -15.77 -7.59
N THR A 154 -4.91 -17.09 -7.66
CA THR A 154 -5.35 -17.88 -8.82
C THR A 154 -6.87 -18.01 -8.89
N ALA A 155 -7.54 -17.97 -7.74
CA ALA A 155 -9.00 -18.04 -7.67
C ALA A 155 -9.67 -16.72 -8.08
N VAL A 156 -9.10 -15.57 -7.68
CA VAL A 156 -9.63 -14.25 -8.03
C VAL A 156 -9.52 -13.98 -9.54
N THR A 157 -8.40 -14.33 -10.18
CA THR A 157 -8.28 -14.20 -11.64
C THR A 157 -9.24 -15.11 -12.41
N LYS A 158 -9.55 -16.29 -11.88
CA LYS A 158 -10.49 -17.25 -12.48
C LYS A 158 -11.96 -16.88 -12.27
N VAL A 159 -12.26 -15.99 -11.31
CA VAL A 159 -13.61 -15.44 -11.08
C VAL A 159 -13.81 -14.10 -11.81
N LEU A 160 -12.73 -13.37 -12.10
CA LEU A 160 -12.75 -12.09 -12.80
C LEU A 160 -12.48 -12.20 -14.32
N GLY A 161 -12.15 -13.39 -14.81
CA GLY A 161 -11.98 -13.70 -16.23
C GLY A 161 -13.11 -14.57 -16.74
N ASP A 162 -14.28 -13.95 -16.93
CA ASP A 162 -15.36 -14.24 -17.89
C ASP A 162 -16.25 -12.98 -17.98
#